data_AF-A0A357FY17-F1
#
_entry.id   AF-A0A357FY17-F1
#
_cell.length_a   1.000
_cell.length_b   1.000
_cell.length_c   1.000
_cell.angle_alpha   90.00
_cell.angle_beta   90.00
_cell.angle_gamma   90.00
#
_symmetry.space_group_name_H-M   'P 1'
#
loop_
_entity.id
_entity.type
_entity.pdbx_description
1 polymer ?
#
loop_
_entity_poly.entity_id
_entity_poly.type
_entity_poly.pdbx_seq_one_letter_code
_entity_poly.pdbx_strand_id
1 'polypeptide(L)' 'TKLEGIIPALEPSHAFAHVMKIVPKLPKDHILVMNLCGRGDKDIFTVAGKLGMKI' A
#
# COMPACT_ATOMS: atom_id res chain seq x y z
N THR A 1 -2.35 -1.87 -8.54
CA THR A 1 -1.18 -2.63 -9.05
C THR A 1 -0.25 -1.82 -9.96
N LYS A 2 -0.37 -0.49 -10.08
CA LYS A 2 0.31 0.32 -11.12
C LYS A 2 1.84 0.33 -11.09
N LEU A 3 2.46 0.08 -9.94
CA LEU A 3 3.92 0.11 -9.77
C LEU A 3 4.47 -1.31 -9.64
N GLU A 4 4.21 -1.97 -8.50
CA GLU A 4 4.81 -3.26 -8.15
C GLU A 4 3.93 -4.48 -8.43
N GLY A 5 2.72 -4.31 -9.00
CA GLY A 5 1.79 -5.43 -9.17
C GLY A 5 1.16 -5.98 -7.89
N ILE A 6 1.54 -5.48 -6.71
CA ILE A 6 1.02 -5.92 -5.40
C ILE A 6 -0.33 -5.26 -5.09
N ILE A 7 -1.27 -6.03 -4.55
CA ILE A 7 -2.54 -5.54 -3.98
C ILE A 7 -2.43 -5.69 -2.45
N PRO A 8 -2.04 -4.63 -1.72
CA PRO A 8 -1.95 -4.69 -0.26
C PRO A 8 -3.36 -4.73 0.35
N ALA A 9 -3.50 -5.41 1.49
CA ALA A 9 -4.69 -5.25 2.31
C ALA A 9 -4.79 -3.80 2.85
N LEU A 10 -5.95 -3.42 3.36
CA LEU A 10 -6.14 -2.09 3.95
C LEU A 10 -5.23 -1.85 5.16
N GLU A 11 -4.91 -2.89 5.92
CA GLU A 11 -4.07 -2.84 7.10
C GLU A 11 -2.62 -2.39 6.77
N PRO A 12 -1.84 -3.08 5.90
CA PRO A 12 -0.50 -2.63 5.52
C PRO A 12 -0.52 -1.39 4.62
N SER A 13 -1.66 -1.03 4.01
CA SER A 13 -1.80 0.24 3.28
C SER A 13 -1.60 1.46 4.19
N HIS A 14 -1.91 1.36 5.49
CA HIS A 14 -1.60 2.40 6.47
C HIS A 14 -0.09 2.58 6.67
N ALA A 15 0.66 1.47 6.72
CA ALA A 15 2.11 1.50 6.81
C ALA A 15 2.72 2.15 5.57
N PHE A 16 2.28 1.77 4.36
CA PHE A 16 2.69 2.44 3.12
C PHE A 16 2.44 3.95 3.14
N ALA A 17 1.24 4.37 3.56
CA ALA A 17 0.88 5.79 3.61
C ALA A 17 1.78 6.59 4.57
N HIS A 18 2.24 6.00 5.66
CA HIS A 18 3.22 6.62 6.55
C HIS A 18 4.62 6.62 5.95
N VAL A 19 5.06 5.48 5.40
CA VAL A 19 6.37 5.33 4.75
C VAL A 19 6.57 6.38 3.65
N MET A 20 5.57 6.59 2.79
CA MET A 20 5.63 7.60 1.72
C MET A 20 5.84 9.04 2.22
N LYS A 21 5.49 9.35 3.48
CA LYS A 21 5.71 10.67 4.09
C LYS A 21 7.11 10.84 4.64
N ILE A 22 7.72 9.76 5.13
CA ILE A 22 9.03 9.80 5.81
C ILE A 22 10.20 9.54 4.86
N VAL A 23 10.03 8.69 3.84
CA VAL A 23 11.10 8.27 2.92
C VAL A 23 11.79 9.44 2.21
N PRO A 24 11.10 10.51 1.75
CA PRO A 24 11.77 11.65 1.11
C PRO A 24 12.77 12.39 2.00
N LYS A 25 12.73 12.17 3.33
CA LYS A 25 13.63 12.79 4.31
C LYS A 25 14.81 11.89 4.71
N LEU A 26 14.82 10.64 4.22
CA LEU A 26 15.86 9.68 4.57
C LEU A 26 17.02 9.74 3.55
N PRO A 27 18.24 9.33 3.93
CA PRO A 27 19.35 9.16 3.00
C PRO A 27 18.97 8.25 1.82
N LYS A 28 19.54 8.48 0.65
CA LYS A 28 19.23 7.70 -0.57
C LYS A 28 19.61 6.22 -0.46
N ASP A 29 20.59 5.90 0.37
CA ASP A 29 21.10 4.56 0.66
C ASP A 29 20.46 3.93 1.91
N HIS A 30 19.46 4.60 2.50
CA HIS A 30 18.76 4.07 3.66
C HIS A 30 17.95 2.81 3.31
N ILE A 31 18.23 1.71 4.00
CA ILE A 31 17.48 0.46 3.85
C ILE A 31 16.28 0.47 4.81
N LEU A 32 15.07 0.39 4.25
CA LEU A 32 13.82 0.34 5.00
C LEU A 32 13.12 -1.00 4.78
N VAL A 33 12.70 -1.64 5.87
CA VAL A 33 11.85 -2.84 5.84
C VAL A 33 10.48 -2.47 6.39
N MET A 34 9.44 -2.78 5.64
CA MET A 34 8.06 -2.61 6.06
C MET A 34 7.30 -3.91 5.87
N ASN A 35 6.51 -4.28 6.87
CA ASN A 35 5.78 -5.54 6.87
C ASN A 35 4.49 -5.46 6.02
N LEU A 36 4.41 -6.28 4.97
CA LEU A 36 3.18 -6.52 4.22
C LEU A 36 2.40 -7.68 4.86
N CYS A 37 1.65 -7.38 5.93
CA CYS A 37 0.98 -8.42 6.73
C CYS A 37 -0.16 -9.16 6.03
N GLY A 38 -0.61 -8.71 4.85
CA GLY A 38 -1.69 -9.37 4.12
C GLY A 38 -1.93 -8.82 2.71
N ARG A 39 -2.63 -9.62 1.90
CA ARG A 39 -3.07 -9.28 0.54
C ARG A 39 -4.51 -8.73 0.53
N GLY A 40 -4.79 -7.83 -0.40
CA GLY A 40 -6.04 -7.05 -0.45
C GLY A 40 -7.20 -7.69 -1.17
N ASP A 41 -7.14 -8.99 -1.49
CA ASP A 41 -8.20 -9.74 -2.15
C ASP A 41 -9.56 -9.57 -1.42
N LYS A 42 -9.53 -9.59 -0.09
CA LYS A 42 -10.74 -9.42 0.75
C LYS A 42 -11.32 -8.00 0.66
N ASP A 43 -10.47 -7.01 0.41
CA ASP A 43 -10.83 -5.58 0.46
C ASP A 43 -11.22 -5.03 -0.93
N ILE A 44 -11.06 -5.83 -1.99
CA ILE A 44 -11.12 -5.36 -3.38
C ILE A 44 -12.47 -4.72 -3.72
N PHE A 45 -13.58 -5.35 -3.35
CA PHE A 45 -14.94 -4.85 -3.64
C PHE A 45 -15.28 -3.60 -2.84
N THR A 46 -14.84 -3.55 -1.58
CA THR A 46 -15.03 -2.38 -0.70
C THR A 46 -14.31 -1.17 -1.28
N VAL A 47 -13.05 -1.34 -1.67
CA VAL A 47 -12.23 -0.28 -2.26
C VAL A 47 -12.78 0.13 -3.62
N ALA A 48 -13.19 -0.83 -4.46
CA ALA A 48 -13.83 -0.57 -5.75
C ALA A 48 -15.05 0.35 -5.63
N GLY A 49 -15.98 -0.03 -4.76
CA GLY A 49 -17.21 0.74 -4.52
C GLY A 49 -16.89 2.14 -4.01
N LYS A 50 -15.89 2.28 -3.15
CA LYS A 50 -15.46 3.59 -2.64
C LYS A 50 -14.80 4.47 -3.69
N LEU A 51 -14.07 3.88 -4.64
CA LEU A 51 -13.37 4.57 -5.71
C LEU A 51 -14.21 4.72 -6.99
N GLY A 52 -15.46 4.22 -7.00
CA GLY A 52 -16.32 4.22 -8.18
C GLY A 52 -15.78 3.36 -9.33
N MET A 53 -14.94 2.38 -9.02
CA MET A 53 -14.37 1.47 -10.01
C MET A 53 -15.31 0.28 -10.24
N LYS A 54 -15.54 -0.07 -11.50
CA LYS A 54 -16.14 -1.37 -11.84
C LYS A 54 -15.03 -2.42 -11.86
N ILE A 55 -15.22 -3.46 -11.07
CA ILE A 55 -14.37 -4.65 -11.02
C ILE A 55 -15.20 -5.83 -11.52
#